data_AF-A0AA35PYS4-F1
#
_entry.id   AF-A0AA35PYS4-F1
#
_cell.length_a   1.000
_cell.length_b   1.000
_cell.length_c   1.000
_cell.angle_alpha   90.00
_cell.angle_beta   90.00
_cell.angle_gamma   90.00
#
_symmetry.space_group_name_H-M   'P 1'
#
loop_
_entity.id
_entity.type
_entity.pdbx_description
1 polymer ?
#
loop_
_entity_poly.entity_id
_entity_poly.type
_entity_poly.pdbx_seq_one_letter_code
_entity_poly.pdbx_strand_id
1 'polypeptide(L)'
;MRGYATSSRDFLTRLPHAFVGFSYPSWQRPDSQIHHRQLQDVTSTQYLAAEEWRIHATDRGARASGGGSGMVRLVTDDAGNNVIFALNLALQELKGHEDNVKEKRPHGGNNSLKGGLMQGNWQERREREKEFNDTEPYVLVIGAGEWLTSFHDFEASLFLPGITGQAGLEIGARLGRLDVPTLIIDRNPRIGDNWRNRYRTLVTHDPVNYCHMPYLPFPPNWPMFTPKDKLADWFEAYASIMELNVWTSTTIESAEYSEETKSWTVRIIRGDGPVIVLCPQHIILATGHSGEPLVPKFNGQDTFRGIVYHTSQHQDASHEPSVKGKKVVVVGSGNSGHDISQNFYENGADVMMLQRSGTYVISVERGLHMQHKGIYDEMGLPTEDADIYDQSLPLSVQFALKVHQTARIAEAEKEELDGLRRAGFALNFGVDNSGVTRLYLCKGGGYSIDVGCTKV
;
A
#
# COMPACT_ATOMS: atom_id res chain seq x y z
N MET A 1 12.66 -15.42 -43.40
CA MET A 1 12.73 -14.31 -42.42
C MET A 1 11.45 -13.51 -42.49
N ARG A 2 10.43 -13.87 -41.70
CA ARG A 2 9.25 -13.04 -41.46
C ARG A 2 9.27 -12.72 -39.97
N GLY A 3 9.53 -11.46 -39.63
CA GLY A 3 9.53 -10.98 -38.26
C GLY A 3 8.11 -10.90 -37.74
N TYR A 4 7.82 -11.64 -36.67
CA TYR A 4 6.63 -11.41 -35.85
C TYR A 4 7.01 -10.36 -34.80
N ALA A 5 6.68 -9.09 -35.08
CA ALA A 5 6.61 -8.06 -34.06
C ALA A 5 5.24 -8.19 -33.39
N THR A 6 5.14 -8.99 -32.33
CA THR A 6 3.98 -8.98 -31.44
C THR A 6 4.11 -7.77 -30.52
N SER A 7 3.20 -6.80 -30.67
CA SER A 7 3.18 -5.59 -29.83
C SER A 7 2.66 -5.92 -28.43
N SER A 8 3.18 -5.25 -27.39
CA SER A 8 2.71 -5.35 -26.00
C SER A 8 1.20 -5.10 -25.81
N ARG A 9 0.55 -4.45 -26.79
CA ARG A 9 -0.90 -4.15 -26.81
C ARG A 9 -1.81 -5.40 -26.92
N ASP A 10 -1.31 -6.49 -27.52
CA ASP A 10 -2.10 -7.72 -27.72
C ASP A 10 -2.20 -8.60 -26.46
N PHE A 11 -1.40 -8.34 -25.44
CA PHE A 11 -1.29 -9.23 -24.27
C PHE A 11 -2.25 -8.86 -23.15
N LEU A 12 -2.36 -7.57 -22.79
CA LEU A 12 -3.28 -7.11 -21.75
C LEU A 12 -4.76 -7.19 -22.17
N THR A 13 -5.06 -7.23 -23.47
CA THR A 13 -6.41 -7.53 -23.98
C THR A 13 -6.79 -9.01 -23.85
N ARG A 14 -5.79 -9.90 -23.66
CA ARG A 14 -5.95 -11.36 -23.54
C ARG A 14 -5.88 -11.88 -22.10
N LEU A 15 -5.56 -11.00 -21.15
CA LEU A 15 -5.63 -11.25 -19.71
C LEU A 15 -6.64 -10.30 -19.05
N PRO A 16 -7.91 -10.68 -18.89
CA PRO A 16 -8.62 -10.26 -17.70
C PRO A 16 -8.06 -11.09 -16.53
N HIS A 17 -7.62 -10.45 -15.45
CA HIS A 17 -7.30 -11.08 -14.15
C HIS A 17 -6.00 -11.91 -14.00
N ALA A 18 -4.91 -11.60 -14.71
CA ALA A 18 -3.58 -12.14 -14.33
C ALA A 18 -2.56 -11.02 -14.04
N PHE A 19 -2.89 -10.20 -13.05
CA PHE A 19 -1.91 -9.85 -12.02
C PHE A 19 -2.21 -10.76 -10.83
N VAL A 20 -1.22 -11.13 -10.03
CA VAL A 20 -1.43 -11.93 -8.80
C VAL A 20 -2.26 -11.08 -7.83
N GLY A 21 -3.57 -11.11 -8.01
CA GLY A 21 -4.60 -10.49 -7.23
C GLY A 21 -5.64 -11.57 -6.99
N PHE A 22 -5.84 -11.89 -5.72
CA PHE A 22 -6.69 -12.99 -5.29
C PHE A 22 -8.14 -12.78 -5.77
N SER A 23 -8.63 -13.63 -6.67
CA SER A 23 -10.07 -13.82 -6.85
C SER A 23 -10.59 -14.63 -5.66
N TYR A 24 -11.34 -14.02 -4.75
CA TYR A 24 -12.01 -14.73 -3.66
C TYR A 24 -13.24 -15.46 -4.20
N PRO A 25 -13.33 -16.80 -4.11
CA PRO A 25 -14.59 -17.48 -4.34
C PRO A 25 -15.59 -17.08 -3.24
N SER A 26 -16.85 -16.92 -3.62
CA SER A 26 -17.99 -16.64 -2.74
C SER A 26 -17.94 -17.42 -1.42
N TRP A 27 -18.07 -16.69 -0.31
CA TRP A 27 -18.08 -17.21 1.05
C TRP A 27 -19.17 -18.27 1.25
N GLN A 28 -18.79 -19.55 1.25
CA GLN A 28 -19.43 -20.56 2.08
C GLN A 28 -18.50 -20.81 3.27
N ARG A 29 -18.99 -20.60 4.49
CA ARG A 29 -18.25 -20.91 5.72
C ARG A 29 -17.81 -22.37 5.68
N PRO A 30 -16.51 -22.68 5.63
CA PRO A 30 -16.05 -24.02 5.93
C PRO A 30 -16.11 -24.17 7.45
N ASP A 31 -16.79 -25.20 7.94
CA ASP A 31 -16.53 -25.74 9.27
C ASP A 31 -15.06 -26.19 9.30
N SER A 32 -14.14 -25.36 9.77
CA SER A 32 -12.71 -25.68 9.80
C SER A 32 -12.15 -25.53 11.21
N GLN A 33 -12.20 -26.62 11.97
CA GLN A 33 -11.23 -26.86 13.04
C GLN A 33 -9.87 -27.15 12.40
N ILE A 34 -9.09 -26.11 12.10
CA ILE A 34 -7.64 -26.26 11.88
C ILE A 34 -7.02 -26.27 13.28
N HIS A 35 -6.47 -27.41 13.69
CA HIS A 35 -5.89 -27.55 15.03
C HIS A 35 -4.60 -26.72 15.14
N HIS A 36 -4.56 -25.77 16.07
CA HIS A 36 -3.45 -24.85 16.34
C HIS A 36 -2.05 -25.53 16.48
N ARG A 37 -1.98 -26.82 16.82
CA ARG A 37 -0.69 -27.56 16.91
C ARG A 37 0.02 -27.67 15.57
N GLN A 38 -0.67 -27.94 14.46
CA GLN A 38 -0.02 -28.18 13.17
C GLN A 38 0.68 -26.95 12.58
N LEU A 39 0.28 -25.74 12.98
CA LEU A 39 0.90 -24.49 12.54
C LEU A 39 2.20 -24.16 13.31
N GLN A 40 2.43 -24.79 14.47
CA GLN A 40 3.64 -24.60 15.26
C GLN A 40 4.83 -25.38 14.70
N ASP A 41 4.56 -26.41 13.90
CA ASP A 41 5.54 -27.35 13.35
C ASP A 41 5.93 -27.03 11.89
N VAL A 42 5.97 -25.74 11.50
CA VAL A 42 6.67 -25.34 10.27
C VAL A 42 8.17 -25.53 10.51
N THR A 43 8.65 -26.73 10.27
CA THR A 43 10.00 -27.17 10.65
C THR A 43 11.09 -26.64 9.71
N SER A 44 10.73 -26.26 8.47
CA SER A 44 11.68 -25.61 7.55
C SER A 44 10.97 -24.84 6.44
N THR A 45 11.64 -23.79 5.96
CA THR A 45 11.21 -22.97 4.82
C THR A 45 12.34 -22.95 3.79
N GLN A 46 12.03 -23.18 2.52
CA GLN A 46 13.01 -23.24 1.43
C GLN A 46 12.64 -22.25 0.33
N TYR A 47 13.60 -21.42 -0.04
CA TYR A 47 13.49 -20.50 -1.17
C TYR A 47 13.62 -21.27 -2.48
N LEU A 48 12.72 -21.00 -3.43
CA LEU A 48 12.80 -21.53 -4.78
C LEU A 48 13.15 -20.40 -5.75
N ALA A 49 14.28 -20.52 -6.43
CA ALA A 49 14.57 -19.76 -7.64
C ALA A 49 14.43 -20.71 -8.84
N ALA A 50 13.72 -20.31 -9.89
CA ALA A 50 13.75 -21.05 -11.15
C ALA A 50 13.86 -20.11 -12.35
N GLU A 51 14.60 -20.57 -13.35
CA GLU A 51 14.86 -19.80 -14.57
C GLU A 51 13.62 -19.72 -15.49
N GLU A 52 12.68 -20.66 -15.41
CA GLU A 52 11.45 -20.63 -16.22
C GLU A 52 10.27 -21.31 -15.50
N TRP A 53 9.17 -20.57 -15.35
CA TRP A 53 7.85 -21.07 -14.95
C TRP A 53 6.86 -20.95 -16.11
N ARG A 54 5.90 -21.88 -16.16
CA ARG A 54 4.76 -21.81 -17.09
C ARG A 54 3.50 -21.57 -16.29
N ILE A 55 2.85 -20.43 -16.53
CA ILE A 55 1.58 -20.09 -15.87
C ILE A 55 0.47 -20.22 -16.89
N HIS A 56 -0.52 -21.05 -16.55
CA HIS A 56 -1.71 -21.26 -17.35
C HIS A 56 -2.84 -20.37 -16.81
N ALA A 57 -3.19 -19.29 -17.51
CA ALA A 57 -4.38 -18.52 -17.19
C ALA A 57 -5.62 -19.24 -17.72
N THR A 58 -6.53 -19.61 -16.82
CA THR A 58 -7.57 -20.62 -17.07
C THR A 58 -8.80 -20.14 -17.82
N ASP A 59 -8.96 -18.84 -18.11
CA ASP A 59 -10.22 -18.35 -18.71
C ASP A 59 -10.16 -18.07 -20.23
N ARG A 60 -8.97 -17.96 -20.85
CA ARG A 60 -8.86 -17.61 -22.29
C ARG A 60 -7.80 -18.34 -23.11
N GLY A 61 -7.25 -19.46 -22.62
CA GLY A 61 -6.30 -20.28 -23.38
C GLY A 61 -4.96 -19.60 -23.69
N ALA A 62 -4.72 -18.40 -23.15
CA ALA A 62 -3.44 -17.71 -23.24
C ALA A 62 -2.42 -18.46 -22.38
N ARG A 63 -1.31 -18.87 -23.01
CA ARG A 63 -0.17 -19.47 -22.32
C ARG A 63 0.90 -18.41 -22.18
N ALA A 64 1.19 -18.00 -20.95
CA ALA A 64 2.31 -17.15 -20.64
C ALA A 64 3.37 -17.97 -19.89
N SER A 65 4.63 -17.73 -20.19
CA SER A 65 5.74 -18.28 -19.43
C SER A 65 6.69 -17.15 -19.06
N GLY A 66 7.50 -17.35 -18.04
CA GLY A 66 8.40 -16.31 -17.57
C GLY A 66 9.22 -16.72 -16.36
N GLY A 67 10.16 -15.86 -15.98
CA GLY A 67 11.03 -16.06 -14.83
C GLY A 67 10.32 -15.71 -13.53
N GLY A 68 10.66 -16.42 -12.46
CA GLY A 68 9.96 -16.31 -11.19
C GLY A 68 10.79 -16.85 -10.02
N SER A 69 10.42 -16.47 -8.82
CA SER A 69 10.86 -17.10 -7.58
C SER A 69 9.64 -17.48 -6.75
N GLY A 70 9.86 -18.23 -5.69
CA GLY A 70 8.78 -18.76 -4.90
C GLY A 70 9.26 -19.27 -3.56
N MET A 71 8.31 -19.78 -2.79
CA MET A 71 8.54 -20.26 -1.45
C MET A 71 7.88 -21.62 -1.26
N VAL A 72 8.63 -22.57 -0.72
CA VAL A 72 8.11 -23.83 -0.22
C VAL A 72 8.16 -23.82 1.29
N ARG A 73 7.00 -24.07 1.91
CA ARG A 73 6.89 -24.25 3.35
C ARG A 73 6.63 -25.70 3.65
N LEU A 74 7.52 -26.29 4.44
CA LEU A 74 7.44 -27.68 4.84
C LEU A 74 6.93 -27.77 6.27
N VAL A 75 6.10 -28.78 6.53
CA VAL A 75 5.70 -29.21 7.87
C VAL A 75 6.10 -30.66 8.03
N THR A 76 6.34 -31.08 9.27
CA THR A 76 6.62 -32.49 9.57
C THR A 76 5.31 -33.20 9.91
N ASP A 77 5.00 -34.29 9.21
CA ASP A 77 3.82 -35.11 9.50
C ASP A 77 4.01 -35.98 10.76
N ASP A 78 2.95 -36.65 11.21
CA ASP A 78 2.98 -37.52 12.39
C ASP A 78 3.97 -38.71 12.24
N ALA A 79 4.37 -39.04 11.01
CA ALA A 79 5.34 -40.08 10.71
C ALA A 79 6.79 -39.55 10.62
N GLY A 80 7.00 -38.25 10.84
CA GLY A 80 8.32 -37.62 10.81
C GLY A 80 8.80 -37.21 9.41
N ASN A 81 7.94 -37.26 8.39
CA ASN A 81 8.29 -36.85 7.02
C ASN A 81 8.04 -35.36 6.82
N ASN A 82 8.93 -34.69 6.09
CA ASN A 82 8.69 -33.31 5.65
C ASN A 82 7.75 -33.34 4.44
N VAL A 83 6.56 -32.77 4.61
CA VAL A 83 5.54 -32.62 3.57
C VAL A 83 5.36 -31.15 3.21
N ILE A 84 5.04 -30.88 1.95
CA ILE A 84 4.78 -29.52 1.47
C ILE A 84 3.43 -29.07 2.04
N PHE A 85 3.48 -28.07 2.90
CA PHE A 85 2.28 -27.40 3.42
C PHE A 85 1.78 -26.33 2.46
N ALA A 86 2.69 -25.52 1.94
CA ALA A 86 2.37 -24.47 0.98
C ALA A 86 3.47 -24.32 -0.06
N LEU A 87 3.06 -24.12 -1.31
CA LEU A 87 3.92 -23.71 -2.42
C LEU A 87 3.35 -22.40 -2.97
N ASN A 88 4.15 -21.34 -2.89
CA ASN A 88 3.86 -20.06 -3.50
C ASN A 88 4.86 -19.81 -4.63
N LEU A 89 4.36 -19.38 -5.78
CA LEU A 89 5.18 -18.99 -6.93
C LEU A 89 4.80 -17.58 -7.33
N ALA A 90 5.80 -16.70 -7.40
CA ALA A 90 5.69 -15.32 -7.83
C ALA A 90 6.35 -15.15 -9.20
N LEU A 91 5.57 -14.71 -10.18
CA LEU A 91 6.09 -14.37 -11.50
C LEU A 91 6.68 -12.97 -11.47
N GLN A 92 7.99 -12.82 -11.64
CA GLN A 92 8.62 -11.50 -11.73
C GLN A 92 8.84 -11.03 -13.16
N GLU A 93 8.83 -11.92 -14.14
CA GLU A 93 9.11 -11.56 -15.53
C GLU A 93 8.23 -12.36 -16.48
N LEU A 94 7.92 -11.77 -17.64
CA LEU A 94 7.18 -12.41 -18.71
C LEU A 94 8.09 -12.59 -19.91
N LYS A 95 8.12 -13.81 -20.47
CA LYS A 95 8.89 -14.12 -21.66
C LYS A 95 8.40 -13.29 -22.84
N GLY A 96 9.32 -12.61 -23.53
CA GLY A 96 9.03 -11.65 -24.59
C GLY A 96 8.64 -10.24 -24.12
N HIS A 97 8.50 -10.04 -22.81
CA HIS A 97 8.20 -8.76 -22.16
C HIS A 97 9.16 -8.53 -20.98
N GLU A 98 10.41 -8.96 -21.16
CA GLU A 98 11.48 -8.79 -20.19
C GLU A 98 11.85 -7.31 -20.01
N ASP A 99 12.35 -6.97 -18.84
CA ASP A 99 12.81 -5.61 -18.54
C ASP A 99 13.91 -5.18 -19.54
N ASN A 100 13.85 -3.92 -20.00
CA ASN A 100 14.81 -3.34 -20.96
C ASN A 100 16.18 -3.02 -20.31
N VAL A 101 16.88 -4.05 -19.82
CA VAL A 101 18.18 -3.98 -19.15
C VAL A 101 19.27 -4.74 -19.92
N LYS A 102 20.54 -4.53 -19.53
CA LYS A 102 21.72 -5.18 -20.14
C LYS A 102 21.71 -5.01 -21.67
N GLU A 103 21.61 -6.10 -22.44
CA GLU A 103 21.61 -6.09 -23.91
C GLU A 103 20.35 -5.45 -24.52
N LYS A 104 19.23 -5.41 -23.79
CA LYS A 104 17.99 -4.74 -24.19
C LYS A 104 17.96 -3.26 -23.79
N ARG A 105 18.99 -2.77 -23.11
CA ARG A 105 19.05 -1.38 -22.66
C ARG A 105 18.98 -0.44 -23.87
N PRO A 106 18.15 0.61 -23.84
CA PRO A 106 18.17 1.64 -24.85
C PRO A 106 19.57 2.24 -24.97
N HIS A 107 20.12 2.29 -26.18
CA HIS A 107 21.49 2.80 -26.40
C HIS A 107 21.64 4.29 -26.05
N GLY A 108 20.55 5.07 -26.01
CA GLY A 108 20.53 6.45 -25.49
C GLY A 108 21.19 7.50 -26.40
N GLY A 109 21.86 7.10 -27.47
CA GLY A 109 22.36 8.03 -28.50
C GLY A 109 21.26 8.56 -29.43
N ASN A 110 21.52 9.71 -30.08
CA ASN A 110 20.58 10.35 -31.02
C ASN A 110 20.09 9.41 -32.14
N ASN A 111 20.94 8.48 -32.58
CA ASN A 111 20.64 7.51 -33.64
C ASN A 111 19.80 6.30 -33.16
N SER A 112 19.64 6.14 -31.84
CA SER A 112 18.85 5.06 -31.23
C SER A 112 17.48 5.51 -30.72
N LEU A 113 17.16 6.80 -30.81
CA LEU A 113 15.83 7.32 -30.54
C LEU A 113 14.88 6.83 -31.65
N LYS A 114 13.81 6.10 -31.29
CA LYS A 114 12.78 5.64 -32.23
C LYS A 114 12.22 6.83 -33.04
N GLY A 115 12.31 6.81 -34.36
CA GLY A 115 11.90 7.95 -35.21
C GLY A 115 12.94 9.07 -35.41
N GLY A 116 14.13 8.95 -34.79
CA GLY A 116 15.25 9.89 -34.95
C GLY A 116 15.01 11.31 -34.41
N LEU A 117 16.00 12.19 -34.53
CA LEU A 117 15.90 13.58 -34.04
C LEU A 117 14.74 14.38 -34.67
N MET A 118 14.23 13.96 -35.83
CA MET A 118 13.06 14.58 -36.47
C MET A 118 11.79 14.48 -35.63
N GLN A 119 11.68 13.50 -34.73
CA GLN A 119 10.58 13.39 -33.77
C GLN A 119 10.91 14.04 -32.40
N GLY A 120 11.92 14.90 -32.37
CA GLY A 120 12.35 15.64 -31.19
C GLY A 120 13.43 14.93 -30.37
N ASN A 121 14.05 15.68 -29.47
CA ASN A 121 14.99 15.19 -28.48
C ASN A 121 14.27 14.44 -27.34
N TRP A 122 15.01 13.92 -26.37
CA TRP A 122 14.43 13.17 -25.25
C TRP A 122 13.39 13.99 -24.46
N GLN A 123 13.68 15.26 -24.16
CA GLN A 123 12.79 16.12 -23.38
C GLN A 123 11.47 16.37 -24.11
N GLU A 124 11.52 16.76 -25.39
CA GLU A 124 10.32 17.03 -26.19
C GLU A 124 9.42 15.79 -26.32
N ARG A 125 10.02 14.60 -26.42
CA ARG A 125 9.29 13.32 -26.44
C ARG A 125 8.67 13.02 -25.09
N ARG A 126 9.44 13.19 -24.01
CA ARG A 126 8.97 12.99 -22.63
C ARG A 126 7.79 13.92 -22.32
N GLU A 127 7.82 15.16 -22.80
CA GLU A 127 6.71 16.10 -22.66
C GLU A 127 5.44 15.64 -23.41
N ARG A 128 5.57 15.21 -24.67
CA ARG A 128 4.42 14.68 -25.42
C ARG A 128 3.86 13.39 -24.83
N GLU A 129 4.73 12.52 -24.30
CA GLU A 129 4.33 11.30 -23.61
C GLU A 129 3.60 11.60 -22.30
N LYS A 130 4.13 12.52 -21.48
CA LYS A 130 3.46 12.99 -20.25
C LYS A 130 2.07 13.52 -20.52
N GLU A 131 1.90 14.27 -21.60
CA GLU A 131 0.63 14.88 -21.99
C GLU A 131 -0.24 13.97 -22.86
N PHE A 132 0.18 12.73 -23.13
CA PHE A 132 -0.55 11.77 -23.97
C PHE A 132 -0.99 12.36 -25.33
N ASN A 133 -0.17 13.25 -25.91
CA ASN A 133 -0.50 13.96 -27.16
C ASN A 133 -0.56 13.04 -28.39
N ASP A 134 0.23 11.97 -28.37
CA ASP A 134 0.43 11.09 -29.53
C ASP A 134 -0.39 9.79 -29.43
N THR A 135 -0.89 9.44 -28.24
CA THR A 135 -1.58 8.16 -27.96
C THR A 135 -2.54 8.28 -26.78
N GLU A 136 -3.62 7.50 -26.77
CA GLU A 136 -4.45 7.28 -25.59
C GLU A 136 -3.73 6.41 -24.53
N PRO A 137 -3.98 6.63 -23.23
CA PRO A 137 -3.53 5.70 -22.19
C PRO A 137 -4.19 4.34 -22.37
N TYR A 138 -3.40 3.28 -22.24
CA TYR A 138 -3.92 1.92 -22.23
C TYR A 138 -4.44 1.55 -20.83
N VAL A 139 -3.74 2.00 -19.79
CA VAL A 139 -4.15 1.91 -18.38
C VAL A 139 -4.29 3.30 -17.80
N LEU A 140 -5.41 3.56 -17.13
CA LEU A 140 -5.60 4.72 -16.27
C LEU A 140 -5.49 4.28 -14.81
N VAL A 141 -4.51 4.82 -14.09
CA VAL A 141 -4.34 4.61 -12.66
C VAL A 141 -4.93 5.81 -11.93
N ILE A 142 -5.92 5.55 -11.09
CA ILE A 142 -6.61 6.57 -10.31
C ILE A 142 -6.00 6.60 -8.92
N GLY A 143 -5.37 7.71 -8.57
CA GLY A 143 -4.69 7.89 -7.30
C GLY A 143 -3.18 7.75 -7.45
N ALA A 144 -2.50 8.89 -7.36
CA ALA A 144 -1.20 8.98 -6.72
C ALA A 144 -1.39 9.64 -5.33
N GLY A 145 -2.51 9.32 -4.66
CA GLY A 145 -3.12 10.05 -3.53
C GLY A 145 -4.61 9.67 -3.33
N GLU A 146 -5.30 10.27 -2.33
CA GLU A 146 -6.55 9.84 -1.65
C GLU A 146 -7.86 9.56 -2.46
N TRP A 147 -8.81 8.88 -1.80
CA TRP A 147 -10.16 8.40 -2.21
C TRP A 147 -11.16 9.45 -2.74
N LEU A 148 -11.95 9.02 -3.74
CA LEU A 148 -13.10 9.71 -4.33
C LEU A 148 -14.40 9.22 -3.69
N THR A 149 -15.24 10.17 -3.26
CA THR A 149 -16.57 9.93 -2.73
C THR A 149 -17.47 9.26 -3.76
N SER A 150 -17.95 8.06 -3.43
CA SER A 150 -18.99 7.26 -4.09
C SER A 150 -18.66 6.56 -5.42
N PHE A 151 -18.42 5.25 -5.35
CA PHE A 151 -18.66 4.28 -6.42
C PHE A 151 -19.61 3.21 -5.86
N HIS A 152 -20.88 3.21 -6.26
CA HIS A 152 -21.84 2.19 -5.82
C HIS A 152 -21.93 0.97 -6.76
N ASP A 153 -21.37 1.01 -7.98
CA ASP A 153 -21.64 -0.02 -9.00
C ASP A 153 -20.41 -0.54 -9.77
N PHE A 154 -19.21 -0.55 -9.16
CA PHE A 154 -18.00 -1.02 -9.85
C PHE A 154 -17.55 -2.40 -9.36
N GLU A 155 -17.66 -3.43 -10.21
CA GLU A 155 -16.86 -4.64 -10.06
C GLU A 155 -15.42 -4.34 -10.51
N ALA A 156 -14.63 -3.75 -9.62
CA ALA A 156 -13.21 -3.51 -9.87
C ALA A 156 -12.43 -4.83 -9.75
N SER A 157 -11.61 -5.14 -10.76
CA SER A 157 -10.83 -6.37 -10.85
C SER A 157 -9.57 -6.42 -9.97
N LEU A 158 -9.24 -5.35 -9.25
CA LEU A 158 -8.09 -5.32 -8.34
C LEU A 158 -8.26 -4.23 -7.26
N PHE A 159 -8.43 -4.65 -6.00
CA PHE A 159 -8.41 -3.79 -4.83
C PHE A 159 -7.14 -4.11 -4.03
N LEU A 160 -6.20 -3.17 -3.97
CA LEU A 160 -5.03 -3.26 -3.08
C LEU A 160 -5.33 -2.44 -1.80
N PRO A 161 -5.60 -3.09 -0.65
CA PRO A 161 -5.79 -2.39 0.61
C PRO A 161 -4.44 -1.90 1.14
N GLY A 162 -4.30 -0.58 1.26
CA GLY A 162 -3.15 0.04 1.91
C GLY A 162 -2.48 1.05 1.02
N ILE A 163 -2.46 2.28 1.51
CA ILE A 163 -1.65 3.39 1.05
C ILE A 163 -2.12 4.11 -0.23
N THR A 164 -2.79 5.23 0.04
CA THR A 164 -3.10 6.32 -0.89
C THR A 164 -1.76 6.92 -1.36
N GLY A 165 -1.47 7.13 -2.64
CA GLY A 165 -0.19 7.74 -3.01
C GLY A 165 0.72 6.88 -3.85
N GLN A 166 1.56 6.15 -3.11
CA GLN A 166 2.65 5.37 -3.68
C GLN A 166 2.19 4.15 -4.46
N ALA A 167 1.08 3.48 -4.12
CA ALA A 167 0.61 2.31 -4.86
C ALA A 167 0.41 2.62 -6.35
N GLY A 168 -0.08 3.83 -6.67
CA GLY A 168 -0.20 4.30 -8.05
C GLY A 168 1.13 4.55 -8.74
N LEU A 169 2.14 5.02 -8.01
CA LEU A 169 3.50 5.20 -8.51
C LEU A 169 4.22 3.87 -8.71
N GLU A 170 4.05 2.93 -7.79
CA GLU A 170 4.63 1.56 -7.84
C GLU A 170 4.09 0.78 -9.04
N ILE A 171 2.75 0.76 -9.20
CA ILE A 171 2.13 0.08 -10.34
C ILE A 171 2.46 0.78 -11.66
N GLY A 172 2.54 2.12 -11.66
CA GLY A 172 2.98 2.89 -12.81
C GLY A 172 4.41 2.56 -13.22
N ALA A 173 5.32 2.45 -12.25
CA ALA A 173 6.70 2.04 -12.50
C ALA A 173 6.77 0.62 -13.08
N ARG A 174 5.98 -0.31 -12.52
CA ARG A 174 5.94 -1.69 -13.03
C ARG A 174 5.40 -1.77 -14.45
N LEU A 175 4.29 -1.08 -14.74
CA LEU A 175 3.68 -1.04 -16.07
C LEU A 175 4.58 -0.33 -17.09
N GLY A 176 5.29 0.73 -16.67
CA GLY A 176 6.28 1.41 -17.48
C GLY A 176 7.43 0.49 -17.92
N ARG A 177 7.90 -0.40 -17.04
CA ARG A 177 8.91 -1.42 -17.39
C ARG A 177 8.45 -2.44 -18.43
N LEU A 178 7.13 -2.61 -18.56
CA LEU A 178 6.51 -3.49 -19.55
C LEU A 178 6.10 -2.74 -20.84
N ASP A 179 6.53 -1.48 -20.99
CA ASP A 179 6.18 -0.59 -22.11
C ASP A 179 4.66 -0.45 -22.30
N VAL A 180 3.91 -0.42 -21.19
CA VAL A 180 2.44 -0.25 -21.18
C VAL A 180 2.12 1.25 -21.03
N PRO A 181 1.45 1.89 -22.00
CA PRO A 181 1.06 3.30 -21.90
C PRO A 181 0.14 3.52 -20.69
N THR A 182 0.66 4.15 -19.66
CA THR A 182 -0.01 4.28 -18.35
C THR A 182 -0.07 5.74 -17.95
N LEU A 183 -1.27 6.24 -17.72
CA LEU A 183 -1.51 7.56 -17.15
C LEU A 183 -1.91 7.39 -15.68
N ILE A 184 -1.25 8.11 -14.78
CA ILE A 184 -1.64 8.22 -13.38
C ILE A 184 -2.30 9.59 -13.18
N ILE A 185 -3.42 9.64 -12.49
CA ILE A 185 -4.08 10.91 -12.15
C ILE A 185 -4.19 11.08 -10.64
N ASP A 186 -4.04 12.32 -10.17
CA ASP A 186 -4.20 12.67 -8.77
C ASP A 186 -4.89 14.02 -8.58
N ARG A 187 -5.75 14.12 -7.57
CA ARG A 187 -6.47 15.36 -7.25
C ARG A 187 -5.58 16.41 -6.59
N ASN A 188 -4.53 16.01 -5.88
CA ASN A 188 -3.66 16.94 -5.20
C ASN A 188 -2.82 17.71 -6.22
N PRO A 189 -2.42 18.96 -5.92
CA PRO A 189 -1.64 19.77 -6.84
C PRO A 189 -0.21 19.27 -7.01
N ARG A 190 0.36 18.59 -6.01
CA ARG A 190 1.72 18.06 -6.03
C ARG A 190 1.77 16.60 -5.58
N ILE A 191 2.64 15.82 -6.21
CA ILE A 191 2.86 14.41 -5.86
C ILE A 191 3.36 14.31 -4.42
N GLY A 192 2.76 13.42 -3.63
CA GLY A 192 3.09 13.23 -2.21
C GLY A 192 2.33 14.15 -1.24
N ASP A 193 1.47 15.05 -1.72
CA ASP A 193 0.70 15.94 -0.84
C ASP A 193 -0.31 15.21 0.05
N ASN A 194 -0.71 14.00 -0.33
CA ASN A 194 -1.43 13.08 0.55
C ASN A 194 -0.66 12.76 1.85
N TRP A 195 0.68 12.86 1.82
CA TRP A 195 1.54 12.79 3.00
C TRP A 195 1.85 14.18 3.56
N ARG A 196 2.21 15.18 2.73
CA ARG A 196 2.55 16.54 3.24
C ARG A 196 1.41 17.20 4.00
N ASN A 197 0.17 16.96 3.61
CA ASN A 197 -1.00 17.59 4.21
C ASN A 197 -1.44 16.93 5.54
N ARG A 198 -0.76 15.86 5.98
CA ARG A 198 -1.00 15.26 7.30
C ARG A 198 -0.41 16.14 8.40
N TYR A 199 -0.79 15.87 9.65
CA TYR A 199 -0.36 16.64 10.82
C TYR A 199 1.17 16.69 10.95
N ARG A 200 1.68 17.81 11.48
CA ARG A 200 3.11 18.17 11.43
C ARG A 200 4.06 17.09 11.95
N THR A 201 3.65 16.36 12.98
CA THR A 201 4.48 15.39 13.70
C THR A 201 4.46 13.98 13.11
N LEU A 202 3.73 13.73 12.02
CA LEU A 202 3.61 12.38 11.45
C LEU A 202 4.96 11.83 10.96
N VAL A 203 5.28 10.65 11.47
CA VAL A 203 6.33 9.74 10.98
C VAL A 203 5.71 8.40 10.58
N THR A 204 6.39 7.62 9.74
CA THR A 204 5.94 6.24 9.45
C THR A 204 5.97 5.40 10.72
N HIS A 205 5.04 4.45 10.80
CA HIS A 205 4.95 3.50 11.91
C HIS A 205 5.54 2.13 11.54
N ASP A 206 6.05 1.99 10.32
CA ASP A 206 6.76 0.81 9.83
C ASP A 206 8.22 1.18 9.58
N PRO A 207 9.15 0.21 9.74
CA PRO A 207 10.57 0.44 9.52
C PRO A 207 10.88 0.70 8.04
N VAL A 208 11.98 1.40 7.79
CA VAL A 208 12.45 1.80 6.46
C VAL A 208 12.54 0.64 5.47
N ASN A 209 12.98 -0.54 5.93
CA ASN A 209 13.11 -1.76 5.12
C ASN A 209 11.76 -2.31 4.62
N TYR A 210 10.67 -2.02 5.35
CA TYR A 210 9.30 -2.39 4.98
C TYR A 210 8.67 -1.38 3.99
N CYS A 211 9.22 -0.17 3.92
CA CYS A 211 8.62 0.94 3.19
C CYS A 211 9.27 1.21 1.82
N HIS A 212 10.25 0.40 1.39
CA HIS A 212 10.96 0.61 0.14
C HIS A 212 10.04 0.60 -1.08
N MET A 213 10.39 1.40 -2.09
CA MET A 213 9.73 1.42 -3.38
C MET A 213 10.41 0.43 -4.35
N PRO A 214 9.69 -0.15 -5.31
CA PRO A 214 10.27 -1.04 -6.29
C PRO A 214 11.29 -0.27 -7.15
N TYR A 215 12.36 -0.95 -7.54
CA TYR A 215 13.46 -0.48 -8.41
C TYR A 215 14.41 0.56 -7.82
N LEU A 216 13.97 1.38 -6.87
CA LEU A 216 14.79 2.43 -6.27
C LEU A 216 14.63 2.40 -4.75
N PRO A 217 15.57 1.78 -4.01
CA PRO A 217 15.52 1.77 -2.55
C PRO A 217 15.80 3.17 -1.99
N PHE A 218 15.35 3.40 -0.76
CA PHE A 218 15.74 4.61 -0.03
C PHE A 218 17.26 4.63 0.20
N PRO A 219 17.89 5.81 0.29
CA PRO A 219 19.29 5.94 0.66
C PRO A 219 19.65 5.18 1.94
N PRO A 220 20.85 4.57 2.05
CA PRO A 220 21.22 3.81 3.26
C PRO A 220 21.29 4.63 4.55
N ASN A 221 21.38 5.96 4.47
CA ASN A 221 21.37 6.86 5.63
C ASN A 221 19.96 7.41 5.97
N TRP A 222 18.91 6.85 5.37
CA TRP A 222 17.55 7.24 5.64
C TRP A 222 17.14 6.85 7.07
N PRO A 223 16.35 7.67 7.78
CA PRO A 223 15.91 7.31 9.12
C PRO A 223 15.03 6.04 9.09
N MET A 224 15.12 5.24 10.16
CA MET A 224 14.32 4.02 10.31
C MET A 224 12.81 4.30 10.23
N PHE A 225 12.35 5.42 10.79
CA PHE A 225 10.98 5.91 10.66
C PHE A 225 11.01 7.25 9.93
N THR A 226 10.23 7.35 8.84
CA THR A 226 10.36 8.46 7.89
C THR A 226 9.33 9.55 8.18
N PRO A 227 9.75 10.82 8.38
CA PRO A 227 8.82 11.95 8.46
C PRO A 227 8.00 12.14 7.18
N LYS A 228 6.72 12.53 7.31
CA LYS A 228 5.79 12.69 6.19
C LYS A 228 6.34 13.52 5.02
N ASP A 229 7.05 14.61 5.31
CA ASP A 229 7.54 15.55 4.29
C ASP A 229 8.69 14.94 3.49
N LYS A 230 9.58 14.22 4.17
CA LYS A 230 10.72 13.51 3.56
C LYS A 230 10.22 12.39 2.64
N LEU A 231 9.20 11.66 3.06
CA LEU A 231 8.57 10.61 2.26
C LEU A 231 7.86 11.21 1.03
N ALA A 232 7.16 12.32 1.20
CA ALA A 232 6.47 13.01 0.11
C ALA A 232 7.44 13.52 -0.97
N ASP A 233 8.56 14.14 -0.56
CA ASP A 233 9.60 14.59 -1.49
C ASP A 233 10.28 13.42 -2.20
N TRP A 234 10.41 12.27 -1.54
CA TRP A 234 10.85 11.04 -2.19
C TRP A 234 9.90 10.60 -3.30
N PHE A 235 8.58 10.63 -3.10
CA PHE A 235 7.62 10.23 -4.14
C PHE A 235 7.68 11.13 -5.38
N GLU A 236 7.86 12.43 -5.18
CA GLU A 236 8.04 13.35 -6.30
C GLU A 236 9.33 13.06 -7.08
N ALA A 237 10.44 12.81 -6.37
CA ALA A 237 11.70 12.40 -6.99
C ALA A 237 11.58 11.05 -7.70
N TYR A 238 10.92 10.07 -7.08
CA TYR A 238 10.69 8.74 -7.63
C TYR A 238 9.91 8.82 -8.95
N ALA A 239 8.81 9.57 -8.99
CA ALA A 239 8.02 9.75 -10.21
C ALA A 239 8.85 10.37 -11.35
N SER A 240 9.75 11.30 -11.03
CA SER A 240 10.66 11.88 -12.02
C SER A 240 11.72 10.88 -12.50
N ILE A 241 12.40 10.19 -11.59
CA ILE A 241 13.50 9.24 -11.90
C ILE A 241 12.98 8.05 -12.69
N MET A 242 11.79 7.57 -12.33
CA MET A 242 11.13 6.44 -12.99
C MET A 242 10.33 6.85 -14.23
N GLU A 243 10.43 8.11 -14.65
CA GLU A 243 9.79 8.66 -15.84
C GLU A 243 8.26 8.44 -15.87
N LEU A 244 7.58 8.50 -14.73
CA LEU A 244 6.13 8.25 -14.65
C LEU A 244 5.30 9.40 -15.25
N ASN A 245 4.17 9.06 -15.89
CA ASN A 245 3.21 10.04 -16.40
C ASN A 245 2.13 10.32 -15.36
N VAL A 246 2.22 11.45 -14.68
CA VAL A 246 1.29 11.83 -13.61
C VAL A 246 0.64 13.17 -13.94
N TRP A 247 -0.70 13.20 -14.01
CA TRP A 247 -1.47 14.44 -14.04
C TRP A 247 -2.00 14.75 -12.64
N THR A 248 -1.41 15.77 -12.02
CA THR A 248 -1.89 16.32 -10.74
C THR A 248 -3.06 17.28 -10.95
N SER A 249 -3.68 17.74 -9.87
CA SER A 249 -4.89 18.58 -9.89
C SER A 249 -6.01 18.00 -10.76
N THR A 250 -6.13 16.68 -10.86
CA THR A 250 -7.02 16.00 -11.79
C THR A 250 -8.07 15.19 -11.04
N THR A 251 -9.35 15.47 -11.30
CA THR A 251 -10.50 14.79 -10.70
C THR A 251 -11.31 14.05 -11.77
N ILE A 252 -11.95 12.95 -11.37
CA ILE A 252 -12.84 12.18 -12.24
C ILE A 252 -14.28 12.64 -12.04
N GLU A 253 -15.01 12.89 -13.13
CA GLU A 253 -16.46 13.10 -13.12
C GLU A 253 -17.22 11.78 -13.23
N SER A 254 -16.83 10.91 -14.18
CA SER A 254 -17.46 9.62 -14.40
C SER A 254 -16.53 8.64 -15.12
N ALA A 255 -16.82 7.34 -14.98
CA ALA A 255 -16.17 6.26 -15.71
C ALA A 255 -17.22 5.21 -16.09
N GLU A 256 -17.35 4.94 -17.39
CA GLU A 256 -18.35 4.01 -17.93
C GLU A 256 -17.66 2.93 -18.77
N TYR A 257 -17.95 1.67 -18.51
CA TYR A 257 -17.41 0.56 -19.30
C TYR A 257 -18.38 0.17 -20.41
N SER A 258 -17.83 -0.06 -21.60
CA SER A 258 -18.57 -0.60 -22.73
C SER A 258 -18.14 -2.03 -22.99
N GLU A 259 -19.08 -2.96 -22.86
CA GLU A 259 -18.89 -4.37 -23.24
C GLU A 259 -18.66 -4.54 -24.76
N GLU A 260 -19.19 -3.63 -25.58
CA GLU A 260 -19.04 -3.65 -27.04
C GLU A 260 -17.60 -3.33 -27.46
N THR A 261 -17.03 -2.25 -26.91
CA THR A 261 -15.67 -1.79 -27.25
C THR A 261 -14.61 -2.36 -26.34
N LYS A 262 -15.01 -3.03 -25.25
CA LYS A 262 -14.14 -3.55 -24.18
C LYS A 262 -13.20 -2.47 -23.63
N SER A 263 -13.73 -1.27 -23.47
CA SER A 263 -12.99 -0.09 -23.04
C SER A 263 -13.81 0.77 -22.11
N TRP A 264 -13.12 1.59 -21.33
CA TRP A 264 -13.72 2.62 -20.51
C TRP A 264 -13.86 3.92 -21.30
N THR A 265 -14.87 4.71 -20.96
CA THR A 265 -14.95 6.14 -21.26
C THR A 265 -14.86 6.87 -19.93
N VAL A 266 -13.77 7.59 -19.70
CA VAL A 266 -13.52 8.29 -18.43
C VAL A 266 -13.52 9.78 -18.68
N ARG A 267 -14.37 10.50 -17.95
CA ARG A 267 -14.45 11.96 -17.99
C ARG A 267 -13.67 12.52 -16.82
N ILE A 268 -12.68 13.36 -17.08
CA ILE A 268 -11.84 13.97 -16.05
C ILE A 268 -11.76 15.48 -16.25
N ILE A 269 -11.43 16.19 -15.16
CA ILE A 269 -11.17 17.63 -15.15
C ILE A 269 -9.77 17.83 -14.56
N ARG A 270 -8.92 18.58 -15.25
CA ARG A 270 -7.57 18.96 -14.77
C ARG A 270 -7.54 20.46 -14.43
N GLY A 271 -7.33 20.78 -13.16
CA GLY A 271 -7.47 22.12 -12.61
C GLY A 271 -8.88 22.67 -12.83
N ASP A 272 -8.97 23.92 -13.29
CA ASP A 272 -10.23 24.54 -13.73
C ASP A 272 -10.45 24.41 -15.26
N GLY A 273 -9.81 23.42 -15.87
CA GLY A 273 -9.84 23.18 -17.31
C GLY A 273 -11.16 22.60 -17.82
N PRO A 274 -11.30 22.45 -19.15
CA PRO A 274 -12.44 21.75 -19.73
C PRO A 274 -12.39 20.26 -19.37
N VAL A 275 -13.53 19.58 -19.53
CA VAL A 275 -13.59 18.12 -19.41
C VAL A 275 -12.76 17.47 -20.51
N ILE A 276 -11.87 16.57 -20.11
CA ILE A 276 -11.09 15.69 -20.98
C ILE A 276 -11.74 14.31 -20.93
N VAL A 277 -11.90 13.67 -22.10
CA VAL A 277 -12.40 12.30 -22.22
C VAL A 277 -11.23 11.40 -22.58
N LEU A 278 -11.02 10.35 -21.78
CA LEU A 278 -10.00 9.33 -22.00
C LEU A 278 -10.67 7.98 -22.26
N CYS A 279 -10.05 7.16 -23.11
CA CYS A 279 -10.59 5.85 -23.48
C CYS A 279 -9.67 4.66 -23.11
N PRO A 280 -9.31 4.46 -21.83
CA PRO A 280 -8.40 3.39 -21.44
C PRO A 280 -9.08 2.01 -21.52
N GLN A 281 -8.26 0.97 -21.66
CA GLN A 281 -8.76 -0.43 -21.62
C GLN A 281 -8.92 -0.92 -20.18
N HIS A 282 -8.08 -0.41 -19.27
CA HIS A 282 -8.07 -0.81 -17.86
C HIS A 282 -8.05 0.42 -16.96
N ILE A 283 -8.72 0.28 -15.81
CA ILE A 283 -8.67 1.24 -14.72
C ILE A 283 -8.11 0.53 -13.48
N ILE A 284 -7.14 1.15 -12.81
CA ILE A 284 -6.58 0.69 -11.54
C ILE A 284 -6.93 1.71 -10.45
N LEU A 285 -7.54 1.25 -9.36
CA LEU A 285 -7.85 2.08 -8.20
C LEU A 285 -6.70 2.01 -7.18
N ALA A 286 -5.94 3.10 -7.10
CA ALA A 286 -4.81 3.31 -6.17
C ALA A 286 -5.10 4.48 -5.21
N THR A 287 -6.37 4.65 -4.87
CA THR A 287 -6.89 5.80 -4.13
C THR A 287 -6.80 5.67 -2.60
N GLY A 288 -6.44 4.49 -2.09
CA GLY A 288 -6.27 4.13 -0.68
C GLY A 288 -7.49 4.37 0.24
N HIS A 289 -7.35 4.19 1.56
CA HIS A 289 -8.49 3.99 2.48
C HIS A 289 -8.66 5.03 3.61
N SER A 290 -7.83 6.07 3.67
CA SER A 290 -7.72 6.98 4.84
C SER A 290 -8.05 8.45 4.56
N GLY A 291 -8.77 8.74 3.46
CA GLY A 291 -8.99 10.12 2.99
C GLY A 291 -10.27 10.80 3.48
N GLU A 292 -11.43 10.12 3.42
CA GLU A 292 -12.70 10.75 3.80
C GLU A 292 -12.91 10.72 5.32
N PRO A 293 -13.13 11.87 5.97
CA PRO A 293 -13.30 11.93 7.42
C PRO A 293 -14.67 11.39 7.84
N LEU A 294 -14.67 10.34 8.65
CA LEU A 294 -15.88 9.88 9.33
C LEU A 294 -16.11 10.71 10.60
N VAL A 295 -16.85 11.81 10.47
CA VAL A 295 -17.11 12.74 11.59
C VAL A 295 -18.36 12.32 12.37
N PRO A 296 -18.25 11.80 13.61
CA PRO A 296 -19.42 11.50 14.42
C PRO A 296 -20.15 12.79 14.83
N LYS A 297 -21.48 12.70 14.94
CA LYS A 297 -22.31 13.77 15.52
C LYS A 297 -22.72 13.39 16.94
N PHE A 298 -22.59 14.33 17.87
CA PHE A 298 -22.97 14.14 19.27
C PHE A 298 -24.18 14.99 19.63
N ASN A 299 -25.03 14.48 20.54
CA ASN A 299 -26.15 15.24 21.08
C ASN A 299 -25.64 16.46 21.85
N GLY A 300 -26.16 17.64 21.54
CA GLY A 300 -25.77 18.92 22.17
C GLY A 300 -24.45 19.52 21.65
N GLN A 301 -23.84 18.94 20.60
CA GLN A 301 -22.61 19.45 19.99
C GLN A 301 -22.75 20.90 19.49
N ASP A 302 -23.93 21.29 19.03
CA ASP A 302 -24.29 22.63 18.59
C ASP A 302 -24.27 23.68 19.72
N THR A 303 -24.45 23.24 20.97
CA THR A 303 -24.39 24.12 22.15
C THR A 303 -22.98 24.22 22.76
N PHE A 304 -22.05 23.37 22.30
CA PHE A 304 -20.66 23.40 22.77
C PHE A 304 -19.95 24.64 22.23
N ARG A 305 -19.45 25.48 23.13
CA ARG A 305 -18.80 26.76 22.79
C ARG A 305 -17.30 26.63 22.48
N GLY A 306 -16.74 25.44 22.63
CA GLY A 306 -15.35 25.17 22.29
C GLY A 306 -15.19 24.85 20.80
N ILE A 307 -13.95 24.62 20.40
CA ILE A 307 -13.61 24.26 19.02
C ILE A 307 -13.77 22.75 18.85
N VAL A 308 -14.45 22.33 17.78
CA VAL A 308 -14.61 20.92 17.41
C VAL A 308 -14.16 20.75 15.96
N TYR A 309 -13.22 19.83 15.74
CA TYR A 309 -12.78 19.46 14.40
C TYR A 309 -12.34 17.99 14.35
N HIS A 310 -12.35 17.41 13.16
CA HIS A 310 -11.87 16.04 12.92
C HIS A 310 -10.34 16.02 12.77
N THR A 311 -9.68 14.92 13.11
CA THR A 311 -8.21 14.79 13.08
C THR A 311 -7.59 15.15 11.72
N SER A 312 -8.30 14.96 10.62
CA SER A 312 -7.88 15.39 9.26
C SER A 312 -7.70 16.90 9.11
N GLN A 313 -8.25 17.70 10.02
CA GLN A 313 -8.09 19.17 10.06
C GLN A 313 -7.02 19.60 11.06
N HIS A 314 -6.47 18.66 11.85
CA HIS A 314 -5.41 18.95 12.80
C HIS A 314 -4.11 19.25 12.06
N GLN A 315 -3.51 20.42 12.33
CA GLN A 315 -2.19 20.76 11.81
C GLN A 315 -1.13 20.60 12.90
N ASP A 316 -1.26 21.38 13.97
CA ASP A 316 -0.43 21.33 15.17
C ASP A 316 -1.11 22.07 16.33
N ALA A 317 -0.95 21.58 17.56
CA ALA A 317 -1.49 22.19 18.77
C ALA A 317 -0.89 23.58 19.08
N SER A 318 0.36 23.86 18.69
CA SER A 318 1.02 25.16 18.90
C SER A 318 0.41 26.30 18.08
N HIS A 319 -0.36 25.99 17.03
CA HIS A 319 -1.08 26.99 16.25
C HIS A 319 -2.27 27.58 17.02
N GLU A 320 -2.67 26.96 18.12
CA GLU A 320 -3.67 27.50 19.04
C GLU A 320 -2.95 28.37 20.10
N PRO A 321 -3.01 29.71 20.02
CA PRO A 321 -2.16 30.62 20.82
C PRO A 321 -2.38 30.54 22.34
N SER A 322 -3.43 29.83 22.76
CA SER A 322 -3.86 29.68 24.15
C SER A 322 -4.05 28.22 24.57
N VAL A 323 -3.36 27.28 23.92
CA VAL A 323 -3.48 25.84 24.20
C VAL A 323 -3.08 25.46 25.64
N LYS A 324 -2.12 26.18 26.23
CA LYS A 324 -1.66 25.92 27.60
C LYS A 324 -2.79 26.11 28.62
N GLY A 325 -3.05 25.08 29.43
CA GLY A 325 -4.10 25.06 30.44
C GLY A 325 -5.52 24.86 29.89
N LYS A 326 -5.70 24.69 28.58
CA LYS A 326 -6.98 24.28 28.02
C LYS A 326 -7.25 22.81 28.32
N LYS A 327 -8.53 22.50 28.48
CA LYS A 327 -9.01 21.11 28.52
C LYS A 327 -9.32 20.66 27.10
N VAL A 328 -8.67 19.60 26.66
CA VAL A 328 -8.82 19.04 25.32
C VAL A 328 -9.37 17.62 25.44
N VAL A 329 -10.42 17.33 24.70
CA VAL A 329 -11.02 15.99 24.64
C VAL A 329 -10.73 15.40 23.27
N VAL A 330 -10.01 14.29 23.23
CA VAL A 330 -9.72 13.53 22.00
C VAL A 330 -10.62 12.31 21.96
N VAL A 331 -11.45 12.19 20.91
CA VAL A 331 -12.36 11.05 20.76
C VAL A 331 -11.72 9.98 19.89
N GLY A 332 -11.44 8.83 20.49
CA GLY A 332 -10.81 7.69 19.82
C GLY A 332 -9.35 7.47 20.22
N SER A 333 -8.94 6.22 20.18
CA SER A 333 -7.65 5.72 20.69
C SER A 333 -6.83 4.99 19.62
N GLY A 334 -7.00 5.32 18.34
CA GLY A 334 -6.08 4.85 17.29
C GLY A 334 -4.78 5.64 17.27
N ASN A 335 -3.90 5.39 16.27
CA ASN A 335 -2.64 6.11 16.08
C ASN A 335 -2.83 7.64 16.14
N SER A 336 -3.72 8.21 15.30
CA SER A 336 -3.96 9.66 15.30
C SER A 336 -4.50 10.20 16.63
N GLY A 337 -5.25 9.39 17.38
CA GLY A 337 -5.74 9.78 18.70
C GLY A 337 -4.60 9.93 19.70
N HIS A 338 -3.64 9.01 19.69
CA HIS A 338 -2.44 9.09 20.53
C HIS A 338 -1.53 10.23 20.10
N ASP A 339 -1.17 10.33 18.82
CA ASP A 339 -0.26 11.37 18.32
C ASP A 339 -0.77 12.78 18.62
N ILE A 340 -2.07 13.02 18.39
CA ILE A 340 -2.68 14.33 18.64
C ILE A 340 -2.82 14.59 20.15
N SER A 341 -3.13 13.57 20.95
CA SER A 341 -3.16 13.71 22.40
C SER A 341 -1.80 14.12 22.95
N GLN A 342 -0.73 13.44 22.53
CA GLN A 342 0.64 13.78 22.88
C GLN A 342 0.99 15.19 22.43
N ASN A 343 0.66 15.56 21.18
CA ASN A 343 0.93 16.91 20.66
C ASN A 343 0.26 18.01 21.51
N PHE A 344 -0.99 17.82 21.94
CA PHE A 344 -1.66 18.76 22.84
C PHE A 344 -1.04 18.80 24.24
N TYR A 345 -0.71 17.62 24.80
CA TYR A 345 -0.11 17.51 26.12
C TYR A 345 1.25 18.21 26.18
N GLU A 346 2.12 17.99 25.19
CA GLU A 346 3.45 18.63 25.08
C GLU A 346 3.35 20.16 24.94
N ASN A 347 2.22 20.66 24.42
CA ASN A 347 1.91 22.09 24.36
C ASN A 347 1.22 22.64 25.64
N GLY A 348 1.08 21.81 26.68
CA GLY A 348 0.61 22.19 28.01
C GLY A 348 -0.90 22.17 28.20
N ALA A 349 -1.65 21.48 27.33
CA ALA A 349 -3.07 21.21 27.55
C ALA A 349 -3.29 20.09 28.59
N ASP A 350 -4.45 20.12 29.24
CA ASP A 350 -5.01 19.02 30.04
C ASP A 350 -5.83 18.12 29.09
N VAL A 351 -5.30 16.96 28.74
CA VAL A 351 -5.83 16.11 27.67
C VAL A 351 -6.58 14.91 28.25
N MET A 352 -7.79 14.69 27.76
CA MET A 352 -8.60 13.51 28.05
C MET A 352 -8.89 12.74 26.77
N MET A 353 -8.45 11.48 26.71
CA MET A 353 -8.81 10.56 25.63
C MET A 353 -10.11 9.81 25.97
N LEU A 354 -11.10 9.88 25.08
CA LEU A 354 -12.34 9.13 25.19
C LEU A 354 -12.27 7.85 24.34
N GLN A 355 -12.26 6.72 25.02
CA GLN A 355 -12.20 5.40 24.40
C GLN A 355 -13.56 4.71 24.48
N ARG A 356 -14.17 4.41 23.31
CA ARG A 356 -15.41 3.61 23.24
C ARG A 356 -15.14 2.11 23.27
N SER A 357 -14.07 1.68 22.61
CA SER A 357 -13.75 0.26 22.42
C SER A 357 -12.26 0.07 22.63
N GLY A 358 -11.88 -1.09 23.17
CA GLY A 358 -10.48 -1.37 23.48
C GLY A 358 -9.59 -1.34 22.24
N THR A 359 -8.32 -1.02 22.46
CA THR A 359 -7.29 -0.85 21.41
C THR A 359 -6.07 -1.71 21.73
N TYR A 360 -5.45 -2.32 20.71
CA TYR A 360 -4.14 -2.94 20.92
C TYR A 360 -3.06 -1.86 20.91
N VAL A 361 -2.24 -1.77 21.96
CA VAL A 361 -1.05 -0.93 21.95
C VAL A 361 0.17 -1.82 21.76
N ILE A 362 1.03 -1.47 20.79
CA ILE A 362 2.32 -2.10 20.56
C ILE A 362 3.39 -1.01 20.54
N SER A 363 4.52 -1.16 21.24
CA SER A 363 5.56 -0.13 21.21
C SER A 363 6.42 -0.25 19.95
N VAL A 364 6.93 0.88 19.47
CA VAL A 364 7.96 0.90 18.43
C VAL A 364 9.27 0.28 18.93
N GLU A 365 9.65 0.63 20.16
CA GLU A 365 10.95 0.25 20.77
C GLU A 365 11.11 -1.28 20.88
N ARG A 366 10.03 -1.99 21.19
CA ARG A 366 10.09 -3.43 21.48
C ARG A 366 9.17 -4.26 20.60
N GLY A 367 7.88 -4.00 20.63
CA GLY A 367 6.88 -4.84 19.97
C GLY A 367 7.01 -4.83 18.46
N LEU A 368 7.13 -3.66 17.85
CA LEU A 368 7.30 -3.53 16.40
C LEU A 368 8.64 -4.13 15.94
N HIS A 369 9.73 -3.88 16.68
CA HIS A 369 11.01 -4.54 16.41
C HIS A 369 10.88 -6.07 16.44
N MET A 370 10.22 -6.63 17.45
CA MET A 370 9.94 -8.07 17.53
C MET A 370 9.02 -8.57 16.40
N GLN A 371 8.14 -7.72 15.88
CA GLN A 371 7.22 -8.06 14.79
C GLN A 371 7.97 -8.25 13.46
N HIS A 372 8.93 -7.36 13.16
CA HIS A 372 9.69 -7.35 11.91
C HIS A 372 11.01 -8.13 11.96
N LYS A 373 11.42 -8.59 13.15
CA LYS A 373 12.72 -9.23 13.38
C LYS A 373 13.02 -10.37 12.41
N GLY A 374 14.17 -10.30 11.74
CA GLY A 374 14.67 -11.29 10.80
C GLY A 374 14.02 -11.28 9.42
N ILE A 375 13.07 -10.35 9.18
CA ILE A 375 12.40 -10.19 7.88
C ILE A 375 12.66 -8.77 7.37
N TYR A 376 12.07 -7.76 8.03
CA TYR A 376 12.15 -6.35 7.65
C TYR A 376 12.94 -5.55 8.69
N ASP A 377 14.18 -5.97 8.94
CA ASP A 377 15.13 -5.23 9.78
C ASP A 377 16.51 -5.14 9.10
N GLU A 378 17.42 -4.36 9.67
CA GLU A 378 18.76 -4.09 9.13
C GLU A 378 19.62 -5.36 8.88
N MET A 379 19.33 -6.44 9.60
CA MET A 379 20.05 -7.71 9.50
C MET A 379 19.16 -8.81 8.89
N GLY A 380 18.02 -8.42 8.35
CA GLY A 380 17.00 -9.29 7.80
C GLY A 380 17.32 -9.76 6.39
N LEU A 381 16.31 -10.31 5.74
CA LEU A 381 16.40 -10.69 4.33
C LEU A 381 16.47 -9.43 3.45
N PRO A 382 17.06 -9.51 2.25
CA PRO A 382 16.81 -8.51 1.22
C PRO A 382 15.30 -8.28 1.04
N THR A 383 14.88 -7.03 0.83
CA THR A 383 13.45 -6.66 0.79
C THR A 383 12.65 -7.51 -0.19
N GLU A 384 13.19 -7.79 -1.38
CA GLU A 384 12.53 -8.66 -2.37
C GLU A 384 12.25 -10.08 -1.83
N ASP A 385 13.17 -10.66 -1.08
CA ASP A 385 13.01 -11.99 -0.48
C ASP A 385 12.10 -11.96 0.74
N ALA A 386 12.15 -10.88 1.52
CA ALA A 386 11.24 -10.62 2.63
C ALA A 386 9.79 -10.54 2.15
N ASP A 387 9.52 -9.85 1.04
CA ASP A 387 8.21 -9.72 0.44
C ASP A 387 7.66 -11.07 -0.03
N ILE A 388 8.48 -11.87 -0.73
CA ILE A 388 8.09 -13.23 -1.13
C ILE A 388 7.82 -14.10 0.10
N TYR A 389 8.66 -14.00 1.14
CA TYR A 389 8.48 -14.76 2.37
C TYR A 389 7.15 -14.42 3.04
N ASP A 390 6.86 -13.13 3.25
CA ASP A 390 5.66 -12.67 3.94
C ASP A 390 4.38 -13.00 3.14
N GLN A 391 4.40 -12.76 1.82
CA GLN A 391 3.26 -13.01 0.93
C GLN A 391 3.04 -14.49 0.58
N SER A 392 4.00 -15.37 0.90
CA SER A 392 3.89 -16.80 0.56
C SER A 392 2.82 -17.58 1.34
N LEU A 393 2.27 -17.00 2.41
CA LEU A 393 1.27 -17.67 3.26
C LEU A 393 -0.15 -17.15 2.99
N PRO A 394 -1.16 -18.03 2.94
CA PRO A 394 -2.56 -17.60 2.96
C PRO A 394 -2.87 -16.76 4.20
N LEU A 395 -3.68 -15.71 4.05
CA LEU A 395 -4.01 -14.77 5.14
C LEU A 395 -4.56 -15.46 6.39
N SER A 396 -5.36 -16.51 6.24
CA SER A 396 -5.89 -17.29 7.38
C SER A 396 -4.78 -17.94 8.20
N VAL A 397 -3.74 -18.45 7.54
CA VAL A 397 -2.56 -19.03 8.18
C VAL A 397 -1.74 -17.94 8.84
N GLN A 398 -1.51 -16.82 8.14
CA GLN A 398 -0.83 -15.67 8.73
C GLN A 398 -1.52 -15.21 10.01
N PHE A 399 -2.84 -15.02 10.00
CA PHE A 399 -3.60 -14.62 11.19
C PHE A 399 -3.43 -15.59 12.35
N ALA A 400 -3.46 -16.89 12.09
CA ALA A 400 -3.25 -17.90 13.13
C ALA A 400 -1.83 -17.85 13.71
N LEU A 401 -0.79 -17.65 12.88
CA LEU A 401 0.59 -17.48 13.36
C LEU A 401 0.76 -16.18 14.15
N LYS A 402 0.08 -15.10 13.76
CA LYS A 402 0.14 -13.81 14.45
C LYS A 402 -0.43 -13.86 15.87
N VAL A 403 -1.31 -14.82 16.20
CA VAL A 403 -1.76 -15.04 17.60
C VAL A 403 -0.58 -15.34 18.51
N HIS A 404 0.32 -16.24 18.09
CA HIS A 404 1.50 -16.60 18.87
C HIS A 404 2.53 -15.47 18.95
N GLN A 405 2.75 -14.76 17.83
CA GLN A 405 3.63 -13.59 17.82
C GLN A 405 3.12 -12.50 18.75
N THR A 406 1.82 -12.19 18.71
CA THR A 406 1.18 -11.19 19.57
C THR A 406 1.28 -11.57 21.04
N ALA A 407 1.06 -12.83 21.41
CA ALA A 407 1.22 -13.28 22.80
C ALA A 407 2.65 -13.09 23.32
N ARG A 408 3.67 -13.40 22.49
CA ARG A 408 5.09 -13.19 22.86
C ARG A 408 5.45 -11.72 23.01
N ILE A 409 4.93 -10.86 22.12
CA ILE A 409 5.11 -9.42 22.21
C ILE A 409 4.43 -8.86 23.46
N ALA A 410 3.18 -9.25 23.71
CA ALA A 410 2.42 -8.80 24.87
C ALA A 410 3.07 -9.23 26.21
N GLU A 411 3.67 -10.42 26.26
CA GLU A 411 4.44 -10.84 27.44
C GLU A 411 5.73 -10.02 27.59
N ALA A 412 6.39 -9.71 26.48
CA ALA A 412 7.57 -8.86 26.49
C ALA A 412 7.21 -7.44 27.00
N GLU A 413 6.10 -6.86 26.57
CA GLU A 413 5.62 -5.51 26.92
C GLU A 413 4.66 -5.52 28.12
N LYS A 414 4.75 -6.54 28.98
CA LYS A 414 3.78 -6.75 30.05
C LYS A 414 3.69 -5.57 31.02
N GLU A 415 4.82 -4.96 31.37
CA GLU A 415 4.88 -3.86 32.32
C GLU A 415 4.16 -2.62 31.79
N GLU A 416 4.41 -2.28 30.52
CA GLU A 416 3.79 -1.15 29.81
C GLU A 416 2.28 -1.37 29.65
N LEU A 417 1.87 -2.56 29.20
CA LEU A 417 0.46 -2.91 29.04
C LEU A 417 -0.30 -2.92 30.38
N ASP A 418 0.33 -3.40 31.46
CA ASP A 418 -0.28 -3.33 32.79
C ASP A 418 -0.33 -1.89 33.31
N GLY A 419 0.63 -1.03 32.95
CA GLY A 419 0.59 0.41 33.20
C GLY A 419 -0.65 1.07 32.59
N LEU A 420 -0.93 0.79 31.32
CA LEU A 420 -2.12 1.25 30.61
C LEU A 420 -3.41 0.80 31.31
N ARG A 421 -3.49 -0.48 31.71
CA ARG A 421 -4.65 -0.99 32.46
C ARG A 421 -4.85 -0.27 33.78
N ARG A 422 -3.76 0.01 34.52
CA ARG A 422 -3.82 0.78 35.79
C ARG A 422 -4.31 2.21 35.58
N ALA A 423 -3.97 2.82 34.44
CA ALA A 423 -4.47 4.14 34.04
C ALA A 423 -5.94 4.12 33.54
N GLY A 424 -6.58 2.96 33.47
CA GLY A 424 -7.97 2.80 33.02
C GLY A 424 -8.14 2.61 31.51
N PHE A 425 -7.06 2.40 30.77
CA PHE A 425 -7.10 2.16 29.33
C PHE A 425 -7.57 0.73 29.02
N ALA A 426 -8.55 0.60 28.13
CA ALA A 426 -9.07 -0.70 27.69
C ALA A 426 -8.19 -1.29 26.57
N LEU A 427 -7.49 -2.38 26.87
CA LEU A 427 -6.70 -3.11 25.88
C LEU A 427 -7.56 -4.13 25.11
N ASN A 428 -7.25 -4.31 23.83
CA ASN A 428 -7.85 -5.32 22.95
C ASN A 428 -6.78 -5.84 21.99
N PHE A 429 -6.45 -7.12 22.01
CA PHE A 429 -5.38 -7.70 21.19
C PHE A 429 -5.80 -8.09 19.77
N GLY A 430 -6.95 -7.60 19.31
CA GLY A 430 -7.50 -7.90 17.99
C GLY A 430 -8.33 -9.18 17.94
N VAL A 431 -8.90 -9.46 16.76
CA VAL A 431 -9.74 -10.66 16.56
C VAL A 431 -8.88 -11.89 16.80
N ASP A 432 -9.33 -12.79 17.67
CA ASP A 432 -8.60 -13.99 18.11
C ASP A 432 -7.21 -13.71 18.72
N ASN A 433 -6.97 -12.49 19.22
CA ASN A 433 -5.66 -12.03 19.74
C ASN A 433 -4.53 -12.03 18.69
N SER A 434 -4.86 -11.85 17.41
CA SER A 434 -3.89 -11.84 16.30
C SER A 434 -3.17 -10.51 16.07
N GLY A 435 -3.33 -9.53 16.97
CA GLY A 435 -2.55 -8.32 17.03
C GLY A 435 -2.81 -7.33 15.88
N VAL A 436 -1.80 -6.50 15.60
CA VAL A 436 -1.89 -5.37 14.68
C VAL A 436 -2.16 -5.82 13.24
N THR A 437 -1.48 -6.87 12.75
CA THR A 437 -1.59 -7.30 11.35
C THR A 437 -3.04 -7.57 10.91
N ARG A 438 -3.83 -8.32 11.70
CA ARG A 438 -5.23 -8.59 11.35
C ARG A 438 -6.14 -7.38 11.59
N LEU A 439 -5.87 -6.59 12.63
CA LEU A 439 -6.61 -5.35 12.87
C LEU A 439 -6.48 -4.38 11.70
N TYR A 440 -5.27 -4.24 11.16
CA TYR A 440 -5.01 -3.46 9.95
C TYR A 440 -5.77 -4.03 8.74
N LEU A 441 -5.57 -5.30 8.40
CA LEU A 441 -6.14 -5.90 7.20
C LEU A 441 -7.67 -6.01 7.21
N CYS A 442 -8.29 -6.19 8.39
CA CYS A 442 -9.74 -6.39 8.48
C CYS A 442 -10.52 -5.13 8.89
N LYS A 443 -9.89 -4.17 9.56
CA LYS A 443 -10.59 -3.00 10.10
C LYS A 443 -9.95 -1.66 9.74
N GLY A 444 -8.71 -1.65 9.25
CA GLY A 444 -7.94 -0.42 9.02
C GLY A 444 -7.70 0.40 10.29
N GLY A 445 -7.78 -0.22 11.48
CA GLY A 445 -7.67 0.47 12.76
C GLY A 445 -7.96 -0.42 13.97
N GLY A 446 -8.10 0.20 15.15
CA GLY A 446 -8.27 -0.52 16.43
C GLY A 446 -6.96 -0.91 17.12
N TYR A 447 -5.85 -0.37 16.64
CA TYR A 447 -4.53 -0.48 17.24
C TYR A 447 -3.87 0.91 17.34
N SER A 448 -2.85 1.01 18.19
CA SER A 448 -1.94 2.12 18.29
C SER A 448 -0.50 1.59 18.30
N ILE A 449 0.36 2.16 17.46
CA ILE A 449 1.80 1.94 17.47
C ILE A 449 2.40 3.06 18.32
N ASP A 450 2.81 2.73 19.54
CA ASP A 450 3.25 3.69 20.52
C ASP A 450 4.69 4.16 20.24
N VAL A 451 4.80 5.45 19.92
CA VAL A 451 6.04 6.19 19.74
C VAL A 451 6.47 6.95 21.00
N GLY A 452 5.76 6.77 22.12
CA GLY A 452 6.06 7.38 23.42
C GLY A 452 4.87 8.00 24.12
N CYS A 453 3.73 8.18 23.43
CA CYS A 453 2.51 8.75 23.97
C CYS A 453 2.03 8.03 25.24
N THR A 454 2.18 6.70 25.31
CA THR A 454 1.61 5.94 26.45
C THR A 454 2.41 6.04 27.75
N LYS A 455 3.60 6.64 27.70
CA LYS A 455 4.47 6.86 28.87
C LYS A 455 4.22 8.20 29.57
N VAL A 456 3.37 9.05 28.99
CA VAL A 456 3.09 10.43 29.39
C VAL A 456 1.64 10.56 29.81
#